data_AF-A0A161IJW7-F1
#
_entry.id   AF-A0A161IJW7-F1
#
_cell.length_a   1.000
_cell.length_b   1.000
_cell.length_c   1.000
_cell.angle_alpha   90.00
_cell.angle_beta   90.00
_cell.angle_gamma   90.00
#
_symmetry.space_group_name_H-M   'P 1'
#
loop_
_entity.id
_entity.type
_entity.pdbx_description
1 polymer ?
#
loop_
_entity_poly.entity_id
_entity_poly.type
_entity_poly.pdbx_seq_one_letter_code
_entity_poly.pdbx_strand_id
1 'polypeptide(L)'
;MVPLVVVVLLLGLSACSGGTSDAEDEACNSIHAWETGGGQADRFDQAVASAQEELADSDHDSLIAAADELDDGAEEDRSASVESFLAQCTDLGWEPAEG
;
A
#
# COMPACT_ATOMS: atom_id res chain seq x y z
N MET A 1 -50.33 16.86 12.30
CA MET A 1 -49.36 16.88 13.41
C MET A 1 -48.11 16.16 12.94
N VAL A 2 -46.96 16.70 13.35
CA VAL A 2 -45.57 16.46 12.90
C VAL A 2 -45.13 14.98 12.96
N PRO A 3 -44.24 14.52 12.05
CA PRO A 3 -43.84 13.12 11.87
C PRO A 3 -42.68 12.68 12.78
N LEU A 4 -42.56 11.38 13.06
CA LEU A 4 -41.44 10.72 13.76
C LEU A 4 -41.19 9.40 13.02
N VAL A 5 -40.31 9.33 12.02
CA VAL A 5 -38.83 9.22 12.12
C VAL A 5 -38.41 8.16 13.13
N VAL A 6 -38.25 6.93 12.67
CA VAL A 6 -37.25 5.99 13.19
C VAL A 6 -36.41 5.54 12.00
N VAL A 7 -35.57 6.47 11.57
CA VAL A 7 -34.27 6.16 10.96
C VAL A 7 -33.36 5.73 12.10
N VAL A 8 -32.28 5.00 11.76
CA VAL A 8 -31.14 4.59 12.61
C VAL A 8 -31.28 3.17 13.15
N LEU A 9 -30.55 2.25 12.49
CA LEU A 9 -29.62 1.28 13.12
C LEU A 9 -28.85 0.50 12.01
N LEU A 10 -28.19 1.22 11.10
CA LEU A 10 -27.27 0.64 10.09
C LEU A 10 -25.91 1.36 10.06
N LEU A 11 -25.41 1.84 11.21
CA LEU A 11 -24.09 2.48 11.30
C LEU A 11 -23.33 1.94 12.50
N GLY A 12 -23.05 0.64 12.45
CA GLY A 12 -22.25 -0.09 13.44
C GLY A 12 -21.22 -1.00 12.80
N LEU A 13 -20.79 -0.72 11.55
CA LEU A 13 -19.48 -1.15 11.11
C LEU A 13 -18.50 -0.19 11.78
N SER A 14 -18.08 -0.55 12.99
CA SER A 14 -16.82 -0.13 13.55
C SER A 14 -15.77 -0.31 12.46
N ALA A 15 -15.44 0.79 11.79
CA ALA A 15 -14.23 0.89 11.00
C ALA A 15 -13.10 0.49 11.95
N CYS A 16 -12.57 -0.71 11.76
CA CYS A 16 -11.16 -0.91 12.07
C CYS A 16 -10.46 0.15 11.22
N SER A 17 -10.01 1.22 11.86
CA SER A 17 -9.17 2.25 11.25
C SER A 17 -7.79 1.65 11.00
N GLY A 18 -7.73 0.58 10.22
CA GLY A 18 -6.53 0.08 9.56
C GLY A 18 -6.65 0.59 8.14
N GLY A 19 -5.98 1.71 7.89
CA GLY A 19 -5.94 2.36 6.61
C GLY A 19 -4.54 2.94 6.48
N THR A 20 -4.02 2.88 5.26
CA THR A 20 -2.78 3.51 4.89
C THR A 20 -2.92 5.03 4.88
N SER A 21 -1.84 5.71 5.22
CA SER A 21 -1.67 7.16 5.04
C SER A 21 -1.41 7.49 3.57
N ASP A 22 -1.57 8.76 3.17
CA ASP A 22 -1.30 9.19 1.79
C ASP A 22 0.13 8.82 1.33
N ALA A 23 1.12 8.92 2.22
CA ALA A 23 2.50 8.54 1.91
C ALA A 23 2.68 7.03 1.71
N GLU A 24 2.02 6.21 2.53
CA GLU A 24 2.01 4.76 2.35
C GLU A 24 1.29 4.37 1.06
N ASP A 25 0.21 5.05 0.71
CA ASP A 25 -0.48 4.88 -0.56
C ASP A 25 0.44 5.22 -1.74
N GLU A 26 1.20 6.32 -1.66
CA GLU A 26 2.18 6.70 -2.69
C GLU A 26 3.30 5.65 -2.83
N ALA A 27 3.80 5.12 -1.71
CA ALA A 27 4.78 4.04 -1.71
C ALA A 27 4.24 2.76 -2.39
N CYS A 28 3.04 2.33 -2.01
CA CYS A 28 2.37 1.17 -2.60
C CYS A 28 2.10 1.38 -4.09
N ASN A 29 1.66 2.58 -4.49
CA ASN A 29 1.43 2.92 -5.89
C ASN A 29 2.73 2.95 -6.72
N SER A 30 3.84 3.42 -6.17
CA SER A 30 5.15 3.42 -6.85
C SER A 30 5.57 2.01 -7.26
N ILE A 31 5.48 1.06 -6.33
CA ILE A 31 5.82 -0.36 -6.59
C ILE A 31 4.81 -1.02 -7.54
N HIS A 32 3.51 -0.75 -7.35
CA HIS A 32 2.46 -1.28 -8.23
C HIS A 32 2.59 -0.76 -9.68
N ALA A 33 2.96 0.51 -9.86
CA ALA A 33 3.19 1.09 -11.18
C ALA A 33 4.38 0.44 -11.90
N TRP A 34 5.42 0.03 -11.16
CA TRP A 34 6.53 -0.74 -11.72
C TRP A 34 6.08 -2.14 -12.17
N GLU A 35 5.30 -2.85 -11.34
CA GLU A 35 4.80 -4.20 -11.63
C GLU A 35 3.90 -4.19 -12.88
N THR A 36 2.86 -3.36 -12.87
CA THR A 36 1.91 -3.21 -13.99
C THR A 36 2.54 -2.57 -15.24
N GLY A 37 3.62 -1.78 -15.07
CA GLY A 37 4.43 -1.20 -16.14
C GLY A 37 5.37 -2.20 -16.84
N GLY A 38 5.31 -3.48 -16.48
CA GLY A 38 6.06 -4.56 -17.12
C GLY A 38 7.39 -4.90 -16.45
N GLY A 39 7.62 -4.45 -15.20
CA GLY A 39 8.70 -4.95 -14.36
C GLY A 39 10.12 -4.68 -14.87
N GLN A 40 10.35 -3.52 -15.50
CA GLN A 40 11.65 -3.19 -16.09
C GLN A 40 12.73 -3.02 -15.01
N ALA A 41 13.81 -3.80 -15.09
CA ALA A 41 14.88 -3.81 -14.09
C ALA A 41 15.49 -2.41 -13.87
N ASP A 42 15.74 -1.63 -14.93
CA ASP A 42 16.31 -0.28 -14.84
C ASP A 42 15.43 0.73 -14.09
N ARG A 43 14.16 0.41 -13.85
CA ARG A 43 13.18 1.26 -13.15
C ARG A 43 12.86 0.77 -11.74
N PHE A 44 13.31 -0.44 -11.38
CA PHE A 44 12.99 -1.04 -10.10
C PHE A 44 13.60 -0.24 -8.94
N ASP A 45 14.90 0.02 -8.99
CA ASP A 45 15.61 0.75 -7.93
C ASP A 45 15.02 2.15 -7.71
N GLN A 46 14.56 2.81 -8.78
CA GLN A 46 13.86 4.09 -8.68
C GLN A 46 12.50 3.97 -7.97
N ALA A 47 11.73 2.93 -8.28
CA ALA A 47 10.43 2.70 -7.66
C ALA A 47 10.58 2.39 -6.16
N VAL A 48 11.59 1.57 -5.80
CA VAL A 48 11.92 1.24 -4.40
C VAL A 48 12.43 2.45 -3.64
N ALA A 49 13.37 3.21 -4.20
CA ALA A 49 13.86 4.44 -3.55
C ALA A 49 12.72 5.44 -3.29
N SER A 50 11.82 5.61 -4.27
CA SER A 50 10.65 6.49 -4.10
C SER A 50 9.72 5.97 -3.00
N ALA A 51 9.48 4.66 -2.95
CA ALA A 51 8.68 4.06 -1.88
C ALA A 51 9.32 4.23 -0.50
N GLN A 52 10.63 4.06 -0.37
CA GLN A 52 11.35 4.27 0.89
C GLN A 52 11.34 5.74 1.34
N GLU A 53 11.45 6.68 0.41
CA GLU A 53 11.34 8.12 0.72
C GLU A 53 9.97 8.45 1.33
N GLU A 54 8.88 7.95 0.74
CA GLU A 54 7.53 8.15 1.27
C GLU A 54 7.31 7.44 2.60
N LEU A 55 7.91 6.25 2.78
CA LEU A 55 7.80 5.47 4.02
C LEU A 55 8.71 5.96 5.15
N ALA A 56 9.60 6.93 4.93
CA ALA A 56 10.56 7.38 5.93
C ALA A 56 9.90 7.90 7.23
N ASP A 57 8.66 8.42 7.12
CA ASP A 57 7.85 8.92 8.24
C ASP A 57 6.59 8.04 8.49
N SER A 58 6.53 6.82 7.93
CA SER A 58 5.40 5.89 8.12
C SER A 58 5.38 5.32 9.55
N ASP A 59 4.18 5.12 10.09
CA ASP A 59 3.96 4.44 11.38
C ASP A 59 3.92 2.90 11.23
N HIS A 60 3.92 2.37 10.00
CA HIS A 60 3.86 0.93 9.71
C HIS A 60 5.26 0.36 9.47
N ASP A 61 5.95 0.01 10.56
CA ASP A 61 7.28 -0.63 10.54
C ASP A 61 7.39 -1.83 9.59
N SER A 62 6.28 -2.57 9.40
CA SER A 62 6.23 -3.72 8.48
C SER A 62 6.35 -3.32 7.00
N LEU A 63 5.77 -2.17 6.61
CA LEU A 63 5.92 -1.66 5.24
C LEU A 63 7.33 -1.14 5.01
N ILE A 64 7.91 -0.43 5.99
CA ILE A 64 9.29 0.03 5.94
C ILE A 64 10.24 -1.16 5.74
N ALA A 65 10.12 -2.19 6.60
CA ALA A 65 10.96 -3.39 6.50
C ALA A 65 10.78 -4.15 5.17
N ALA A 66 9.57 -4.15 4.62
CA ALA A 66 9.31 -4.77 3.32
C ALA A 66 9.90 -3.97 2.16
N ALA A 67 9.92 -2.63 2.26
CA ALA A 67 10.60 -1.76 1.29
C ALA A 67 12.13 -1.87 1.38
N ASP A 68 12.69 -2.07 2.58
CA ASP A 68 14.12 -2.38 2.75
C ASP A 68 14.49 -3.73 2.10
N GLU A 69 13.68 -4.77 2.30
CA GLU A 69 13.89 -6.09 1.66
C GLU A 69 13.82 -6.02 0.13
N LEU A 70 13.04 -5.10 -0.43
CA LEU A 70 13.01 -4.86 -1.87
C LEU A 70 14.34 -4.29 -2.39
N ASP A 71 15.02 -3.44 -1.61
CA ASP A 71 16.30 -2.82 -1.98
C ASP A 71 17.49 -3.79 -1.81
N ASP A 72 17.49 -4.54 -0.70
CA ASP A 72 18.54 -5.52 -0.38
C ASP A 72 18.39 -6.85 -1.13
N GLY A 73 17.20 -7.12 -1.68
CA GLY A 73 16.82 -8.39 -2.29
C GLY A 73 17.57 -8.72 -3.59
N ALA A 74 17.73 -10.02 -3.87
CA ALA A 74 18.30 -10.48 -5.13
C ALA A 74 17.35 -10.24 -6.31
N GLU A 75 17.91 -9.91 -7.48
CA GLU A 75 17.11 -9.68 -8.70
C GLU A 75 16.25 -10.90 -9.08
N GLU A 76 16.71 -12.12 -8.80
CA GLU A 76 15.95 -13.34 -9.06
C GLU A 76 14.69 -13.49 -8.18
N ASP A 77 14.68 -12.87 -7.00
CA ASP A 77 13.57 -12.90 -6.03
C ASP A 77 12.64 -11.69 -6.15
N ARG A 78 13.04 -10.66 -6.91
CA ARG A 78 12.37 -9.36 -7.02
C ARG A 78 10.85 -9.45 -7.22
N SER A 79 10.39 -10.31 -8.12
CA SER A 79 8.95 -10.46 -8.39
C SER A 79 8.19 -10.98 -7.17
N ALA A 80 8.75 -11.96 -6.46
CA ALA A 80 8.14 -12.52 -5.26
C ALA A 80 8.16 -11.50 -4.11
N SER A 81 9.25 -10.74 -3.95
CA SER A 81 9.34 -9.68 -2.94
C SER A 81 8.32 -8.56 -3.22
N VAL A 82 8.13 -8.15 -4.48
CA VAL A 82 7.12 -7.16 -4.87
C VAL A 82 5.71 -7.66 -4.58
N GLU A 83 5.41 -8.91 -4.92
CA GLU A 83 4.10 -9.51 -4.65
C GLU A 83 3.82 -9.53 -3.13
N SER A 84 4.82 -9.85 -2.32
CA SER A 84 4.73 -9.83 -0.86
C SER A 84 4.54 -8.42 -0.29
N PHE A 85 5.22 -7.41 -0.85
CA PHE A 85 5.05 -6.02 -0.45
C PHE A 85 3.63 -5.52 -0.75
N LEU A 86 3.13 -5.73 -1.97
CA LEU A 86 1.78 -5.30 -2.37
C LEU A 86 0.67 -6.05 -1.62
N ALA A 87 0.91 -7.31 -1.23
CA ALA A 87 0.00 -8.04 -0.35
C ALA A 87 -0.13 -7.37 1.03
N GLN A 88 0.98 -6.85 1.58
CA GLN A 88 0.95 -6.11 2.85
C GLN A 88 0.24 -4.76 2.71
N CYS A 89 0.48 -4.03 1.62
CA CYS A 89 -0.31 -2.83 1.31
C CYS A 89 -1.82 -3.13 1.34
N THR A 90 -2.24 -4.20 0.68
CA THR A 90 -3.65 -4.62 0.62
C THR A 90 -4.21 -5.02 1.99
N ASP A 91 -3.42 -5.72 2.83
CA ASP A 91 -3.79 -6.08 4.20
C ASP A 91 -4.04 -4.83 5.08
N LEU A 92 -3.25 -3.78 4.84
CA LEU A 92 -3.38 -2.48 5.50
C LEU A 92 -4.52 -1.61 4.94
N GLY A 93 -5.22 -2.09 3.91
CA GLY A 93 -6.38 -1.43 3.32
C GLY A 93 -6.07 -0.51 2.14
N TRP A 94 -4.84 -0.54 1.62
CA TRP A 94 -4.53 0.11 0.34
C TRP A 94 -5.26 -0.59 -0.81
N GLU A 95 -5.82 0.21 -1.71
CA GLU A 95 -6.48 -0.26 -2.93
C GLU A 95 -5.72 0.29 -4.15
N PRO A 96 -5.30 -0.55 -5.10
CA PRO A 96 -4.63 -0.08 -6.30
C PRO A 96 -5.57 0.82 -7.11
N ALA A 97 -5.04 1.93 -7.64
CA ALA A 97 -5.79 2.77 -8.55
C ALA A 97 -6.20 1.97 -9.80
N GLU A 98 -7.51 1.89 -10.06
CA GLU A 98 -8.03 1.25 -11.28
C GLU A 98 -7.55 2.05 -12.50
N GLY A 99 -6.74 1.41 -13.35
CA GLY A 99 -6.25 1.95 -14.62
C GLY A 99 -7.25 1.83 -15.76
#